data_AF-A0A496UH26-F1
#
_entry.id   AF-A0A496UH26-F1
#
_cell.length_a   1.000
_cell.length_b   1.000
_cell.length_c   1.000
_cell.angle_alpha   90.00
_cell.angle_beta   90.00
_cell.angle_gamma   90.00
#
_symmetry.space_group_name_H-M   'P 1'
#
loop_
_entity.id
_entity.type
_entity.pdbx_description
1 polymer ?
#
loop_
_entity_poly.entity_id
_entity_poly.type
_entity_poly.pdbx_seq_one_letter_code
_entity_poly.pdbx_strand_id
1 'polypeptide(L)'
;GESCLYPGFHDILDELFRLNIPVALTTAGPSIEAMSDEEVRKLHDVDFSLDFPQRELHDNWRAEGAFDMVYRGIDRCRSLGVTASVAMCLMKQNASRMKDMCSLCGDLGVSLRVNAYKAVKGKEFEPDYDSFWQAIQTLFTEAKAVACSEPVVNAALAADHGPGGEFPVKGSPCGVSSLRLRPGGEIMPCVYWDHSPVTMEKFLSGEMDLPSGCDLPVPAFCDGCDWFDVCRGGCSGRRLYTGRPQPDIYCFMKEGRKVPQLARKPVLKGDDYIHASYLCTIIAEFVE
;
A
#
# COMPACT_ATOMS: atom_id res chain seq x y z
N GLY A 1 0.36 11.54 -9.12
CA GLY A 1 0.57 11.89 -10.53
C GLY A 1 0.37 10.66 -11.36
N GLU A 2 0.19 10.82 -12.67
CA GLU A 2 0.14 9.70 -13.62
C GLU A 2 1.49 9.56 -14.32
N SER A 3 1.99 8.34 -14.44
CA SER A 3 3.33 8.08 -14.97
C SER A 3 3.48 8.49 -16.43
N CYS A 4 2.43 8.32 -17.24
CA CYS A 4 2.44 8.73 -18.64
C CYS A 4 2.57 10.24 -18.88
N LEU A 5 2.36 11.07 -17.84
CA LEU A 5 2.55 12.52 -17.96
C LEU A 5 4.02 12.93 -17.94
N TYR A 6 4.93 12.03 -17.55
CA TYR A 6 6.36 12.28 -17.64
C TYR A 6 6.86 11.92 -19.05
N PRO A 7 7.44 12.87 -19.81
CA PRO A 7 7.84 12.62 -21.20
C PRO A 7 8.83 11.46 -21.37
N GLY A 8 9.71 11.22 -20.39
CA GLY A 8 10.70 10.13 -20.42
C GLY A 8 10.18 8.81 -19.84
N PHE A 9 8.87 8.66 -19.59
CA PHE A 9 8.31 7.43 -19.01
C PHE A 9 8.60 6.21 -19.87
N HIS A 10 8.41 6.33 -21.19
CA HIS A 10 8.60 5.26 -22.15
C HIS A 10 10.06 4.78 -22.18
N ASP A 11 11.02 5.73 -22.21
CA ASP A 11 12.45 5.43 -22.18
C ASP A 11 12.86 4.70 -20.89
N ILE A 12 12.30 5.11 -19.74
CA ILE A 12 12.55 4.45 -18.46
C ILE A 12 12.00 3.02 -18.48
N LEU A 13 10.77 2.82 -18.96
CA LEU A 13 10.16 1.51 -19.05
C LEU A 13 10.99 0.56 -19.93
N ASP A 14 11.44 1.05 -21.09
CA ASP A 14 12.26 0.27 -22.03
C ASP A 14 13.60 -0.13 -21.42
N GLU A 15 14.25 0.79 -20.70
CA GLU A 15 15.52 0.50 -20.04
C GLU A 15 15.36 -0.50 -18.90
N LEU A 16 14.32 -0.36 -18.05
CA LEU A 16 14.03 -1.31 -16.98
C LEU A 16 13.72 -2.70 -17.53
N PHE A 17 12.96 -2.77 -18.62
CA PHE A 17 12.67 -4.02 -19.31
C PHE A 17 13.95 -4.66 -19.88
N ARG A 18 14.82 -3.87 -20.54
CA ARG A 18 16.12 -4.32 -21.05
C ARG A 18 17.02 -4.89 -19.94
N LEU A 19 16.94 -4.31 -18.75
CA LEU A 19 17.68 -4.74 -17.56
C LEU A 19 17.02 -5.93 -16.83
N ASN A 20 15.89 -6.46 -17.32
CA ASN A 20 15.08 -7.50 -16.67
C ASN A 20 14.66 -7.13 -15.24
N ILE A 21 14.37 -5.85 -14.99
CA ILE A 21 13.84 -5.38 -13.71
C ILE A 21 12.30 -5.41 -13.79
N PRO A 22 11.60 -6.22 -12.97
CA PRO A 22 10.15 -6.24 -12.96
C PRO A 22 9.56 -4.87 -12.61
N VAL A 23 8.61 -4.41 -13.42
CA VAL A 23 7.97 -3.10 -13.25
C VAL A 23 6.50 -3.27 -12.90
N ALA A 24 6.11 -2.78 -11.72
CA ALA A 24 4.71 -2.58 -11.36
C ALA A 24 4.29 -1.13 -11.63
N LEU A 25 3.07 -0.94 -12.12
CA LEU A 25 2.50 0.39 -12.39
C LEU A 25 1.22 0.60 -11.57
N THR A 26 1.19 1.61 -10.70
CA THR A 26 -0.06 2.09 -10.10
C THR A 26 -0.61 3.27 -10.91
N THR A 27 -1.87 3.21 -11.33
CA THR A 27 -2.51 4.24 -12.17
C THR A 27 -3.99 4.43 -11.82
N ALA A 28 -4.56 5.60 -12.09
CA ALA A 28 -6.01 5.81 -12.14
C ALA A 28 -6.64 5.36 -13.48
N GLY A 29 -5.83 4.87 -14.42
CA GLY A 29 -6.26 4.48 -15.77
C GLY A 29 -5.50 5.15 -16.91
N PRO A 30 -5.25 6.48 -16.90
CA PRO A 30 -4.71 7.19 -18.06
C PRO A 30 -3.34 6.70 -18.52
N SER A 31 -2.51 6.20 -17.60
CA SER A 31 -1.20 5.65 -17.97
C SER A 31 -1.35 4.41 -18.85
N ILE A 32 -2.31 3.54 -18.54
CA ILE A 32 -2.59 2.36 -19.35
C ILE A 32 -3.28 2.73 -20.66
N GLU A 33 -4.18 3.73 -20.70
CA GLU A 33 -4.79 4.18 -21.96
C GLU A 33 -3.76 4.75 -22.94
N ALA A 34 -2.75 5.47 -22.44
CA ALA A 34 -1.73 6.10 -23.27
C ALA A 34 -0.69 5.12 -23.83
N MET A 35 -0.47 3.98 -23.17
CA MET A 35 0.52 2.97 -23.58
C MET A 35 0.02 2.13 -24.75
N SER A 36 0.93 1.67 -25.60
CA SER A 36 0.72 0.62 -26.59
C SER A 36 0.60 -0.77 -25.94
N ASP A 37 0.03 -1.75 -26.65
CA ASP A 37 -0.05 -3.13 -26.16
C ASP A 37 1.32 -3.78 -25.97
N GLU A 38 2.33 -3.34 -26.71
CA GLU A 38 3.71 -3.80 -26.53
C GLU A 38 4.28 -3.31 -25.20
N GLU A 39 4.05 -2.04 -24.87
CA GLU A 39 4.51 -1.45 -23.61
C GLU A 39 3.77 -2.01 -22.40
N VAL A 40 2.46 -2.23 -22.51
CA VAL A 40 1.69 -2.85 -21.42
C VAL A 40 2.24 -4.24 -21.09
N ARG A 41 2.64 -5.03 -22.10
CA ARG A 41 3.27 -6.35 -21.89
C ARG A 41 4.65 -6.30 -21.23
N LYS A 42 5.31 -5.13 -21.17
CA LYS A 42 6.57 -4.95 -20.43
C LYS A 42 6.35 -4.84 -18.92
N LEU A 43 5.11 -4.57 -18.49
CA LEU A 43 4.75 -4.49 -17.08
C LEU A 43 4.58 -5.89 -16.48
N HIS A 44 5.05 -6.05 -15.25
CA HIS A 44 4.82 -7.26 -14.47
C HIS A 44 3.37 -7.30 -13.96
N ASP A 45 2.92 -6.20 -13.35
CA ASP A 45 1.57 -6.02 -12.85
C ASP A 45 1.11 -4.56 -12.88
N VAL A 46 -0.20 -4.36 -12.82
CA VAL A 46 -0.84 -3.05 -12.81
C VAL A 46 -1.84 -2.95 -11.68
N ASP A 47 -1.66 -1.95 -10.80
CA ASP A 47 -2.63 -1.61 -9.78
C ASP A 47 -3.52 -0.45 -10.25
N PHE A 48 -4.81 -0.74 -10.47
CA PHE A 48 -5.79 0.27 -10.82
C PHE A 48 -6.39 0.90 -9.58
N SER A 49 -6.32 2.21 -9.52
CA SER A 49 -6.74 2.94 -8.35
C SER A 49 -8.26 3.14 -8.33
N LEU A 50 -8.96 2.33 -7.53
CA LEU A 50 -10.42 2.31 -7.41
C LEU A 50 -10.82 2.40 -5.92
N ASP A 51 -11.43 3.52 -5.52
CA ASP A 51 -11.71 3.82 -4.11
C ASP A 51 -13.14 3.50 -3.65
N PHE A 52 -14.08 3.32 -4.59
CA PHE A 52 -15.48 3.03 -4.27
C PHE A 52 -16.00 1.93 -5.20
N PRO A 53 -16.81 1.00 -4.68
CA PRO A 53 -17.34 -0.09 -5.51
C PRO A 53 -18.50 0.36 -6.40
N GLN A 54 -19.14 1.48 -6.06
CA GLN A 54 -20.19 2.09 -6.88
C GLN A 54 -19.58 3.13 -7.83
N ARG A 55 -19.92 3.01 -9.12
CA ARG A 55 -19.52 3.92 -10.19
C ARG A 55 -19.71 5.39 -9.85
N GLU A 56 -20.92 5.77 -9.47
CA GLU A 56 -21.27 7.18 -9.26
C GLU A 56 -20.46 7.76 -8.09
N LEU A 57 -20.20 6.96 -7.05
CA LEU A 57 -19.39 7.41 -5.92
C LEU A 57 -17.91 7.53 -6.31
N HIS A 58 -17.40 6.58 -7.08
CA HIS A 58 -16.02 6.61 -7.53
C HIS A 58 -15.75 7.80 -8.45
N ASP A 59 -16.63 8.01 -9.42
CA ASP A 59 -16.53 9.09 -10.39
C ASP A 59 -16.63 10.47 -9.71
N ASN A 60 -17.57 10.63 -8.76
CA ASN A 60 -17.67 11.86 -7.97
C ASN A 60 -16.43 12.10 -7.09
N TRP A 61 -15.75 11.04 -6.65
CA TRP A 61 -14.55 11.15 -5.83
C TRP A 61 -13.30 11.48 -6.64
N ARG A 62 -13.18 10.90 -7.84
CA ARG A 62 -11.98 10.99 -8.67
C ARG A 62 -12.17 11.90 -9.86
N ALA A 63 -12.95 11.44 -10.82
CA ALA A 63 -13.30 12.15 -12.05
C ALA A 63 -14.43 11.39 -12.75
N GLU A 64 -15.27 12.10 -13.48
CA GLU A 64 -16.28 11.50 -14.36
C GLU A 64 -15.64 10.48 -15.31
N GLY A 65 -16.19 9.26 -15.37
CA GLY A 65 -15.69 8.18 -16.22
C GLY A 65 -14.47 7.43 -15.69
N ALA A 66 -13.94 7.77 -14.50
CA ALA A 66 -12.79 7.09 -13.90
C ALA A 66 -13.08 5.61 -13.63
N PHE A 67 -14.30 5.27 -13.21
CA PHE A 67 -14.69 3.90 -12.94
C PHE A 67 -14.61 3.03 -14.21
N ASP A 68 -15.16 3.51 -15.33
CA ASP A 68 -15.06 2.78 -16.61
C ASP A 68 -13.64 2.67 -17.12
N MET A 69 -12.83 3.72 -16.90
CA MET A 69 -11.44 3.72 -17.31
C MET A 69 -10.65 2.61 -16.60
N VAL A 70 -10.89 2.43 -15.30
CA VAL A 70 -10.33 1.31 -14.53
C VAL A 70 -10.78 -0.04 -15.10
N TYR A 71 -12.07 -0.22 -15.37
CA TYR A 71 -12.61 -1.48 -15.91
C TYR A 71 -12.00 -1.82 -17.27
N ARG A 72 -11.95 -0.86 -18.21
CA ARG A 72 -11.29 -1.04 -19.51
C ARG A 72 -9.82 -1.39 -19.36
N GLY A 73 -9.13 -0.75 -18.42
CA GLY A 73 -7.72 -1.02 -18.12
C GLY A 73 -7.49 -2.44 -17.61
N ILE A 74 -8.32 -2.92 -16.69
CA ILE A 74 -8.29 -4.29 -16.17
C ILE A 74 -8.53 -5.30 -17.31
N ASP A 75 -9.55 -5.08 -18.13
CA ASP A 75 -9.87 -5.95 -19.27
C ASP A 75 -8.74 -6.00 -20.30
N ARG A 76 -8.10 -4.85 -20.58
CA ARG A 76 -6.94 -4.77 -21.46
C ARG A 76 -5.74 -5.53 -20.89
N CYS A 77 -5.43 -5.37 -19.60
CA CYS A 77 -4.35 -6.12 -18.97
C CYS A 77 -4.60 -7.63 -19.06
N ARG A 78 -5.84 -8.06 -18.78
CA ARG A 78 -6.25 -9.47 -18.87
C ARG A 78 -6.08 -10.03 -20.29
N SER A 79 -6.49 -9.30 -21.33
CA SER A 79 -6.36 -9.77 -22.73
C SER A 79 -4.90 -9.85 -23.21
N LEU A 80 -4.01 -9.08 -22.59
CA LEU A 80 -2.58 -9.06 -22.89
C LEU A 80 -1.76 -10.02 -22.00
N GLY A 81 -2.39 -10.68 -21.03
CA GLY A 81 -1.74 -11.60 -20.09
C GLY A 81 -0.95 -10.90 -18.98
N VAL A 82 -1.28 -9.64 -18.67
CA VAL A 82 -0.65 -8.85 -17.60
C VAL A 82 -1.55 -8.88 -16.36
N THR A 83 -0.96 -9.14 -15.20
CA THR A 83 -1.69 -9.20 -13.92
C THR A 83 -2.26 -7.83 -13.58
N ALA A 84 -3.55 -7.78 -13.21
CA ALA A 84 -4.22 -6.57 -12.75
C ALA A 84 -4.69 -6.72 -11.30
N SER A 85 -4.62 -5.63 -10.55
CA SER A 85 -5.17 -5.50 -9.21
C SER A 85 -5.98 -4.21 -9.08
N VAL A 86 -6.79 -4.13 -8.02
CA VAL A 86 -7.36 -2.87 -7.55
C VAL A 86 -6.55 -2.36 -6.36
N ALA A 87 -6.14 -1.09 -6.39
CA ALA A 87 -5.59 -0.38 -5.24
C ALA A 87 -6.60 0.63 -4.67
N MET A 88 -6.98 0.44 -3.41
CA MET A 88 -7.91 1.31 -2.69
C MET A 88 -7.20 2.05 -1.55
N CYS A 89 -7.45 3.36 -1.47
CA CYS A 89 -7.17 4.13 -0.26
C CYS A 89 -8.32 3.93 0.75
N LEU A 90 -8.05 3.32 1.90
CA LEU A 90 -9.03 3.18 2.98
C LEU A 90 -9.20 4.52 3.70
N MET A 91 -10.40 5.08 3.57
CA MET A 91 -10.80 6.40 4.06
C MET A 91 -12.09 6.28 4.87
N LYS A 92 -12.39 7.31 5.68
CA LYS A 92 -13.65 7.39 6.42
C LYS A 92 -14.88 7.21 5.51
N GLN A 93 -14.79 7.70 4.28
CA GLN A 93 -15.87 7.73 3.30
C GLN A 93 -16.20 6.35 2.71
N ASN A 94 -15.23 5.42 2.68
CA ASN A 94 -15.39 4.11 2.07
C ASN A 94 -15.17 2.93 3.03
N ALA A 95 -14.76 3.16 4.28
CA ALA A 95 -14.49 2.10 5.26
C ALA A 95 -15.68 1.14 5.45
N SER A 96 -16.90 1.66 5.50
CA SER A 96 -18.12 0.86 5.63
C SER A 96 -18.48 0.04 4.37
N ARG A 97 -17.79 0.29 3.24
CA ARG A 97 -18.03 -0.35 1.94
C ARG A 97 -17.02 -1.46 1.64
N MET A 98 -16.19 -1.85 2.60
CA MET A 98 -15.16 -2.87 2.39
C MET A 98 -15.73 -4.19 1.85
N LYS A 99 -16.90 -4.62 2.35
CA LYS A 99 -17.56 -5.84 1.85
C LYS A 99 -17.95 -5.74 0.38
N ASP A 100 -18.54 -4.62 -0.03
CA ASP A 100 -18.92 -4.37 -1.42
C ASP A 100 -17.68 -4.31 -2.33
N MET A 101 -16.59 -3.70 -1.85
CA MET A 101 -15.32 -3.66 -2.59
C MET A 101 -14.72 -5.06 -2.74
N CYS A 102 -14.80 -5.89 -1.70
CA CYS A 102 -14.38 -7.28 -1.76
C CYS A 102 -15.19 -8.07 -2.81
N SER A 103 -16.52 -7.92 -2.80
CA SER A 103 -17.40 -8.55 -3.80
C SER A 103 -17.02 -8.11 -5.22
N LEU A 104 -16.85 -6.81 -5.46
CA LEU A 104 -16.48 -6.29 -6.77
C LEU A 104 -15.15 -6.85 -7.27
N CYS A 105 -14.12 -6.89 -6.42
CA CYS A 105 -12.82 -7.44 -6.81
C CYS A 105 -12.89 -8.94 -7.08
N GLY A 106 -13.69 -9.68 -6.30
CA GLY A 106 -14.00 -11.08 -6.55
C GLY A 106 -14.67 -11.31 -7.89
N ASP A 107 -15.71 -10.54 -8.21
CA ASP A 107 -16.44 -10.61 -9.48
C ASP A 107 -15.54 -10.27 -10.69
N LEU A 108 -14.59 -9.35 -10.52
CA LEU A 108 -13.60 -8.99 -11.53
C LEU A 108 -12.44 -10.01 -11.65
N GLY A 109 -12.30 -10.91 -10.68
CA GLY A 109 -11.18 -11.85 -10.59
C GLY A 109 -9.83 -11.17 -10.40
N VAL A 110 -9.78 -10.06 -9.64
CA VAL A 110 -8.56 -9.29 -9.36
C VAL A 110 -8.27 -9.21 -7.87
N SER A 111 -7.01 -9.07 -7.50
CA SER A 111 -6.63 -8.85 -6.10
C SER A 111 -6.96 -7.43 -5.63
N LEU A 112 -7.17 -7.25 -4.32
CA LEU A 112 -7.41 -5.95 -3.70
C LEU A 112 -6.22 -5.58 -2.82
N ARG A 113 -5.55 -4.48 -3.17
CA ARG A 113 -4.53 -3.82 -2.36
C ARG A 113 -5.17 -2.67 -1.58
N VAL A 114 -5.04 -2.70 -0.25
CA VAL A 114 -5.57 -1.67 0.64
C VAL A 114 -4.42 -0.90 1.28
N ASN A 115 -4.50 0.43 1.22
CA ASN A 115 -3.61 1.33 1.96
C ASN A 115 -4.43 2.29 2.82
N ALA A 116 -4.14 2.37 4.11
CA ALA A 116 -4.80 3.33 4.99
C ALA A 116 -4.42 4.77 4.61
N TYR A 117 -5.43 5.65 4.57
CA TYR A 117 -5.25 7.08 4.41
C TYR A 117 -4.28 7.65 5.46
N LYS A 118 -3.51 8.65 5.05
CA LYS A 118 -2.58 9.38 5.93
C LYS A 118 -2.79 10.86 5.72
N ALA A 119 -2.95 11.59 6.82
CA ALA A 119 -3.38 12.98 6.86
C ALA A 119 -2.31 14.00 6.44
N VAL A 120 -1.79 13.89 5.20
CA VAL A 120 -0.76 14.80 4.66
C VAL A 120 -1.29 16.23 4.55
N LYS A 121 -2.53 16.40 4.09
CA LYS A 121 -3.18 17.72 3.88
C LYS A 121 -4.33 18.01 4.86
N GLY A 122 -4.74 17.01 5.64
CA GLY A 122 -5.88 17.13 6.56
C GLY A 122 -6.42 15.78 7.00
N LYS A 123 -7.17 15.79 8.11
CA LYS A 123 -7.76 14.59 8.73
C LYS A 123 -9.20 14.30 8.30
N GLU A 124 -9.73 15.09 7.38
CA GLU A 124 -11.11 14.99 6.85
C GLU A 124 -11.48 13.60 6.30
N PHE A 125 -10.50 12.88 5.77
CA PHE A 125 -10.67 11.53 5.19
C PHE A 125 -10.10 10.42 6.08
N GLU A 126 -9.51 10.77 7.23
CA GLU A 126 -8.93 9.80 8.17
C GLU A 126 -10.05 8.94 8.78
N PRO A 127 -10.03 7.61 8.59
CA PRO A 127 -10.92 6.72 9.32
C PRO A 127 -10.69 6.89 10.82
N ASP A 128 -11.76 6.93 11.61
CA ASP A 128 -11.62 6.75 13.05
C ASP A 128 -11.19 5.31 13.38
N TYR A 129 -10.81 5.09 14.64
CA TYR A 129 -10.28 3.82 15.10
C TYR A 129 -11.22 2.64 14.79
N ASP A 130 -12.51 2.81 15.10
CA ASP A 130 -13.49 1.73 14.94
C ASP A 130 -13.77 1.46 13.47
N SER A 131 -13.88 2.51 12.63
CA SER A 131 -14.05 2.37 11.19
C SER A 131 -12.86 1.67 10.52
N PHE A 132 -11.64 2.00 10.94
CA PHE A 132 -10.43 1.33 10.45
C PHE A 132 -10.47 -0.17 10.77
N TRP A 133 -10.63 -0.53 12.04
CA TRP A 133 -10.60 -1.94 12.45
C TRP A 133 -11.79 -2.73 11.90
N GLN A 134 -12.99 -2.13 11.84
CA GLN A 134 -14.15 -2.78 11.22
C GLN A 134 -13.91 -3.09 9.74
N ALA A 135 -13.30 -2.16 8.99
CA ALA A 135 -12.95 -2.40 7.60
C ALA A 135 -11.90 -3.51 7.46
N ILE A 136 -10.84 -3.50 8.27
CA ILE A 136 -9.83 -4.57 8.25
C ILE A 136 -10.44 -5.93 8.62
N GLN A 137 -11.27 -6.01 9.67
CA GLN A 137 -11.94 -7.26 10.04
C GLN A 137 -12.86 -7.77 8.93
N THR A 138 -13.57 -6.86 8.25
CA THR A 138 -14.39 -7.20 7.09
C THR A 138 -13.54 -7.76 5.96
N LEU A 139 -12.43 -7.10 5.61
CA LEU A 139 -11.48 -7.57 4.59
C LEU A 139 -11.00 -9.00 4.88
N PHE A 140 -10.58 -9.29 6.11
CA PHE A 140 -10.12 -10.62 6.52
C PHE A 140 -11.24 -11.66 6.66
N THR A 141 -12.50 -11.23 6.72
CA THR A 141 -13.67 -12.12 6.73
C THR A 141 -14.06 -12.53 5.31
N GLU A 142 -14.06 -11.57 4.38
CA GLU A 142 -14.51 -11.75 3.00
C GLU A 142 -13.40 -12.31 2.09
N ALA A 143 -12.14 -11.99 2.37
CA ALA A 143 -11.01 -12.27 1.49
C ALA A 143 -9.87 -13.00 2.19
N LYS A 144 -8.96 -13.59 1.40
CA LYS A 144 -7.74 -14.21 1.88
C LYS A 144 -6.60 -13.20 1.76
N ALA A 145 -6.10 -12.69 2.89
CA ALA A 145 -4.90 -11.84 2.87
C ALA A 145 -3.68 -12.66 2.45
N VAL A 146 -2.98 -12.21 1.42
CA VAL A 146 -1.79 -12.85 0.85
C VAL A 146 -0.50 -12.07 1.09
N ALA A 147 -0.60 -10.80 1.44
CA ALA A 147 0.51 -10.02 1.96
C ALA A 147 0.00 -8.98 2.97
N CYS A 148 0.76 -8.73 4.03
CA CYS A 148 0.49 -7.67 4.98
C CYS A 148 1.79 -7.09 5.56
N SER A 149 1.93 -5.79 5.39
CA SER A 149 3.08 -4.98 5.82
C SER A 149 2.61 -3.70 6.52
N GLU A 150 1.31 -3.62 6.81
CA GLU A 150 0.72 -2.61 7.69
C GLU A 150 1.02 -3.00 9.15
N PRO A 151 1.89 -2.25 9.88
CA PRO A 151 2.50 -2.80 11.10
C PRO A 151 1.52 -3.04 12.25
N VAL A 152 0.46 -2.22 12.37
CA VAL A 152 -0.57 -2.41 13.40
C VAL A 152 -1.46 -3.63 13.11
N VAL A 153 -1.69 -3.95 11.84
CA VAL A 153 -2.43 -5.15 11.43
C VAL A 153 -1.56 -6.40 11.62
N ASN A 154 -0.27 -6.32 11.29
CA ASN A 154 0.68 -7.39 11.61
C ASN A 154 0.76 -7.66 13.12
N ALA A 155 0.65 -6.64 13.96
CA ALA A 155 0.57 -6.81 15.42
C ALA A 155 -0.67 -7.61 15.85
N ALA A 156 -1.84 -7.34 15.25
CA ALA A 156 -3.05 -8.09 15.51
C ALA A 156 -2.93 -9.54 15.02
N LEU A 157 -2.36 -9.76 13.83
CA LEU A 157 -2.09 -11.10 13.29
C LEU A 157 -1.13 -11.89 14.18
N ALA A 158 -0.07 -11.26 14.71
CA ALA A 158 0.87 -11.90 15.62
C ALA A 158 0.21 -12.50 16.85
N ALA A 159 -0.87 -11.88 17.34
CA ALA A 159 -1.60 -12.43 18.47
C ALA A 159 -2.29 -13.75 18.16
N ASP A 160 -2.76 -13.93 16.92
CA ASP A 160 -3.43 -15.15 16.47
C ASP A 160 -2.42 -16.28 16.14
N HIS A 161 -1.14 -15.94 15.96
CA HIS A 161 -0.05 -16.87 15.66
C HIS A 161 0.80 -17.27 16.88
N GLY A 162 0.61 -16.62 18.03
CA GLY A 162 1.35 -16.87 19.27
C GLY A 162 2.80 -16.32 19.25
N PRO A 163 3.50 -16.34 20.40
CA PRO A 163 4.88 -15.86 20.49
C PRO A 163 5.82 -16.69 19.61
N GLY A 164 6.69 -16.03 18.83
CA GLY A 164 7.73 -16.68 18.03
C GLY A 164 7.34 -17.03 16.58
N GLY A 165 6.16 -16.62 16.11
CA GLY A 165 5.84 -16.68 14.67
C GLY A 165 6.75 -15.76 13.86
N GLU A 166 7.39 -16.28 12.81
CA GLU A 166 8.15 -15.47 11.87
C GLU A 166 7.19 -14.62 11.03
N PHE A 167 7.35 -13.30 11.11
CA PHE A 167 6.65 -12.34 10.24
C PHE A 167 7.63 -11.80 9.20
N PRO A 168 7.23 -11.73 7.92
CA PRO A 168 8.13 -11.35 6.84
C PRO A 168 8.57 -9.87 6.93
N VAL A 169 7.76 -9.01 7.54
CA VAL A 169 8.03 -7.58 7.68
C VAL A 169 7.90 -7.15 9.14
N LYS A 170 9.01 -6.66 9.71
CA LYS A 170 9.08 -6.10 11.07
C LYS A 170 9.04 -4.57 11.00
N GLY A 171 8.06 -3.96 11.66
CA GLY A 171 7.85 -2.52 11.63
C GLY A 171 7.44 -2.02 10.23
N SER A 172 7.68 -0.73 9.99
CA SER A 172 7.44 -0.14 8.66
C SER A 172 8.57 -0.53 7.69
N PRO A 173 8.26 -1.01 6.47
CA PRO A 173 9.29 -1.37 5.48
C PRO A 173 10.00 -0.17 4.83
N CYS A 174 9.48 1.03 5.07
CA CYS A 174 9.95 2.27 4.46
C CYS A 174 11.40 2.60 4.84
N GLY A 175 12.28 2.70 3.84
CA GLY A 175 13.71 2.96 4.01
C GLY A 175 14.52 1.72 4.40
N VAL A 176 13.90 0.55 4.52
CA VAL A 176 14.61 -0.70 4.86
C VAL A 176 14.62 -1.64 3.65
N SER A 177 13.43 -1.92 3.11
CA SER A 177 13.24 -2.74 1.90
C SER A 177 12.70 -1.96 0.71
N SER A 178 12.38 -0.67 0.89
CA SER A 178 12.06 0.26 -0.20
C SER A 178 12.73 1.61 -0.05
N LEU A 179 12.94 2.24 -1.20
CA LEU A 179 13.24 3.65 -1.34
C LEU A 179 12.30 4.29 -2.35
N ARG A 180 12.26 5.62 -2.35
CA ARG A 180 11.48 6.43 -3.28
C ARG A 180 12.38 7.48 -3.89
N LEU A 181 12.41 7.53 -5.21
CA LEU A 181 13.06 8.61 -5.93
C LEU A 181 12.01 9.65 -6.30
N ARG A 182 12.25 10.92 -5.92
CA ARG A 182 11.42 12.05 -6.33
C ARG A 182 11.93 12.64 -7.65
N PRO A 183 11.07 13.38 -8.39
CA PRO A 183 11.48 14.05 -9.63
C PRO A 183 12.66 15.02 -9.46
N GLY A 184 12.86 15.59 -8.27
CA GLY A 184 14.00 16.46 -7.95
C GLY A 184 15.31 15.71 -7.66
N GLY A 185 15.30 14.38 -7.71
CA GLY A 185 16.46 13.53 -7.41
C GLY A 185 16.61 13.18 -5.93
N GLU A 186 15.70 13.60 -5.05
CA GLU A 186 15.74 13.24 -3.64
C GLU A 186 15.37 11.78 -3.41
N ILE A 187 16.15 11.08 -2.59
CA ILE A 187 15.90 9.69 -2.21
C ILE A 187 15.22 9.68 -0.84
N MET A 188 13.97 9.25 -0.79
CA MET A 188 13.15 9.23 0.41
C MET A 188 12.93 7.80 0.91
N PRO A 189 12.88 7.56 2.24
CA PRO A 189 12.53 6.25 2.78
C PRO A 189 11.04 5.90 2.60
N CYS A 190 10.15 6.90 2.58
CA CYS A 190 8.71 6.72 2.45
C CYS A 190 8.12 7.73 1.46
N VAL A 191 7.05 7.36 0.76
CA VAL A 191 6.29 8.29 -0.11
C VAL A 191 5.70 9.46 0.68
N TYR A 192 5.37 9.21 1.95
CA TYR A 192 4.83 10.20 2.89
C TYR A 192 5.91 10.99 3.63
N TRP A 193 7.19 10.68 3.45
CA TRP A 193 8.24 11.37 4.18
C TRP A 193 8.38 12.81 3.66
N ASP A 194 8.55 13.81 4.53
CA ASP A 194 8.53 15.23 4.13
C ASP A 194 9.92 15.82 3.83
N HIS A 195 11.01 15.14 4.20
CA HIS A 195 12.39 15.62 4.03
C HIS A 195 13.36 14.47 3.73
N SER A 196 14.41 14.70 2.95
CA SER A 196 15.57 13.80 2.91
C SER A 196 16.82 14.59 2.57
N PRO A 197 17.93 14.42 3.31
CA PRO A 197 19.20 15.04 2.94
C PRO A 197 19.90 14.31 1.78
N VAL A 198 19.45 13.10 1.43
CA VAL A 198 20.07 12.25 0.41
C VAL A 198 19.45 12.54 -0.96
N THR A 199 20.31 12.87 -1.92
CA THR A 199 19.96 12.98 -3.34
C THR A 199 20.69 11.91 -4.15
N MET A 200 20.22 11.63 -5.37
CA MET A 200 20.94 10.72 -6.28
C MET A 200 22.38 11.17 -6.52
N GLU A 201 22.61 12.47 -6.70
CA GLU A 201 23.95 13.02 -6.92
C GLU A 201 24.88 12.69 -5.75
N LYS A 202 24.43 12.94 -4.52
CA LYS A 202 25.20 12.67 -3.30
C LYS A 202 25.42 11.19 -3.06
N PHE A 203 24.43 10.36 -3.38
CA PHE A 203 24.56 8.92 -3.27
C PHE A 203 25.57 8.37 -4.28
N LEU A 204 25.45 8.77 -5.55
CA LEU A 204 26.33 8.29 -6.63
C LEU A 204 27.77 8.80 -6.48
N SER A 205 27.98 9.97 -5.86
CA SER A 205 29.32 10.48 -5.54
C SER A 205 29.96 9.82 -4.31
N GLY A 206 29.17 9.06 -3.53
CA GLY A 206 29.61 8.48 -2.26
C GLY A 206 29.66 9.48 -1.08
N GLU A 207 29.08 10.68 -1.24
CA GLU A 207 28.98 11.67 -0.15
C GLU A 207 28.03 11.19 0.97
N MET A 208 26.95 10.51 0.60
CA MET A 208 25.94 10.02 1.55
C MET A 208 25.45 8.62 1.20
N ASP A 209 25.19 7.80 2.21
CA ASP A 209 24.55 6.50 2.05
C ASP A 209 23.03 6.62 1.84
N LEU A 210 22.42 5.54 1.35
CA LEU A 210 20.96 5.45 1.23
C LEU A 210 20.30 5.52 2.63
N PRO A 211 19.09 6.12 2.73
CA PRO A 211 18.33 6.09 3.97
C PRO A 211 18.10 4.65 4.47
N SER A 212 18.37 4.40 5.74
CA SER A 212 18.18 3.11 6.42
C SER A 212 16.97 3.16 7.37
N GLY A 213 15.83 3.57 6.84
CA GLY A 213 14.57 3.75 7.57
C GLY A 213 14.07 5.19 7.57
N CYS A 214 12.94 5.40 8.22
CA CYS A 214 12.48 6.74 8.59
C CYS A 214 13.20 7.21 9.86
N ASP A 215 13.71 8.44 9.87
CA ASP A 215 14.27 9.08 11.07
C ASP A 215 13.13 9.48 12.03
N LEU A 216 12.57 8.48 12.70
CA LEU A 216 11.51 8.64 13.68
C LEU A 216 11.80 7.73 14.88
N PRO A 217 11.91 8.28 16.11
CA PRO A 217 12.13 7.46 17.28
C PRO A 217 10.96 6.51 17.50
N VAL A 218 11.22 5.32 18.04
CA VAL A 218 10.16 4.45 18.56
C VAL A 218 9.47 5.16 19.73
N PRO A 219 8.12 5.14 19.82
CA PRO A 219 7.40 5.74 20.95
C PRO A 219 7.81 5.07 22.28
N ALA A 220 8.03 5.86 23.32
CA ALA A 220 8.32 5.33 24.66
C ALA A 220 7.21 4.38 25.17
N PHE A 221 5.95 4.63 24.79
CA PHE A 221 4.82 3.74 25.10
C PHE A 221 5.01 2.31 24.58
N CYS A 222 5.80 2.13 23.51
CA CYS A 222 6.03 0.81 22.93
C CYS A 222 7.11 0.00 23.66
N ASP A 223 7.82 0.61 24.63
CA ASP A 223 8.78 -0.11 25.45
C ASP A 223 8.05 -1.17 26.30
N GLY A 224 8.55 -2.40 26.27
CA GLY A 224 7.91 -3.55 26.92
C GLY A 224 6.57 -4.00 26.33
N CYS A 225 6.15 -3.49 25.16
CA CYS A 225 4.94 -3.95 24.50
C CYS A 225 5.13 -5.36 23.91
N ASP A 226 4.19 -6.28 24.18
CA ASP A 226 4.22 -7.67 23.68
C ASP A 226 4.34 -7.77 22.15
N TRP A 227 3.87 -6.75 21.42
CA TRP A 227 3.85 -6.70 19.95
C TRP A 227 5.00 -5.88 19.35
N PHE A 228 5.98 -5.47 20.16
CA PHE A 228 7.04 -4.57 19.75
C PHE A 228 7.84 -5.09 18.55
N ASP A 229 8.22 -6.37 18.57
CA ASP A 229 9.07 -6.99 17.54
C ASP A 229 8.47 -6.97 16.14
N VAL A 230 7.14 -6.91 16.05
CA VAL A 230 6.38 -6.87 14.80
C VAL A 230 5.95 -5.45 14.43
N CYS A 231 5.44 -4.68 15.40
CA CYS A 231 4.81 -3.39 15.12
C CYS A 231 5.81 -2.21 15.10
N ARG A 232 6.77 -2.19 16.03
CA ARG A 232 7.74 -1.10 16.25
C ARG A 232 7.14 0.30 16.32
N GLY A 233 5.94 0.40 16.90
CA GLY A 233 5.20 1.66 17.06
C GLY A 233 4.28 2.02 15.90
N GLY A 234 4.26 1.25 14.82
CA GLY A 234 3.32 1.39 13.70
C GLY A 234 3.90 2.02 12.44
N CYS A 235 3.03 2.57 11.59
CA CYS A 235 3.43 3.15 10.31
C CYS A 235 4.15 4.49 10.52
N SER A 236 5.43 4.59 10.18
CA SER A 236 6.23 5.82 10.29
C SER A 236 5.61 6.99 9.54
N GLY A 237 5.12 6.74 8.32
CA GLY A 237 4.43 7.76 7.52
C GLY A 237 3.12 8.26 8.15
N ARG A 238 2.36 7.39 8.83
CA ARG A 238 1.13 7.81 9.51
C ARG A 238 1.46 8.64 10.75
N ARG A 239 2.43 8.17 11.55
CA ARG A 239 2.89 8.88 12.75
C ARG A 239 3.49 10.25 12.46
N LEU A 240 4.14 10.42 11.30
CA LEU A 240 4.64 11.72 10.85
C LEU A 240 3.56 12.81 10.92
N TYR A 241 2.32 12.47 10.56
CA TYR A 241 1.19 13.41 10.44
C TYR A 241 0.16 13.32 11.58
N THR A 242 0.21 12.28 12.41
CA THR A 242 -0.77 12.09 13.51
C THR A 242 -0.19 12.26 14.91
N GLY A 243 1.14 12.32 15.05
CA GLY A 243 1.82 12.60 16.31
C GLY A 243 3.14 11.86 16.41
N ARG A 244 4.21 12.46 15.86
CA ARG A 244 5.57 11.88 15.73
C ARG A 244 6.02 10.99 16.90
N PRO A 245 5.99 11.42 18.19
CA PRO A 245 6.45 10.60 19.31
C PRO A 245 5.43 9.57 19.83
N GLN A 246 4.19 9.61 19.35
CA GLN A 246 3.12 8.74 19.80
C GLN A 246 3.06 7.46 18.97
N PRO A 247 2.56 6.35 19.54
CA PRO A 247 2.19 5.20 18.75
C PRO A 247 1.12 5.58 17.75
N ASP A 248 1.10 4.79 16.70
CA ASP A 248 0.09 4.80 15.66
C ASP A 248 -1.34 4.94 16.20
N ILE A 249 -2.16 5.76 15.53
CA ILE A 249 -3.53 6.05 15.94
C ILE A 249 -4.46 4.83 15.91
N TYR A 250 -4.07 3.76 15.22
CA TYR A 250 -4.82 2.50 15.21
C TYR A 250 -4.25 1.43 16.15
N CYS A 251 -3.30 1.80 17.02
CA CYS A 251 -2.74 0.88 18.01
C CYS A 251 -3.77 0.50 19.08
N PHE A 252 -4.20 -0.77 19.10
CA PHE A 252 -5.17 -1.27 20.07
C PHE A 252 -4.68 -1.21 21.53
N MET A 253 -3.37 -1.38 21.77
CA MET A 253 -2.79 -1.26 23.10
C MET A 253 -2.89 0.17 23.65
N LYS A 254 -2.62 1.17 22.80
CA LYS A 254 -2.70 2.60 23.16
C LYS A 254 -4.12 3.01 23.50
N GLU A 255 -5.09 2.51 22.74
CA GLU A 255 -6.51 2.79 22.97
C GLU A 255 -7.13 1.93 24.10
N GLY A 256 -6.33 1.06 24.75
CA GLY A 256 -6.82 0.17 25.81
C GLY A 256 -7.85 -0.85 25.32
N ARG A 257 -7.82 -1.20 24.03
CA ARG A 257 -8.74 -2.13 23.39
C ARG A 257 -8.16 -3.55 23.37
N LYS A 258 -9.04 -4.55 23.31
CA LYS A 258 -8.64 -5.94 23.07
C LYS A 258 -7.99 -6.06 21.70
N VAL A 259 -7.14 -7.07 21.53
CA VAL A 259 -6.54 -7.38 20.23
C VAL A 259 -7.64 -7.67 19.21
N PRO A 260 -7.66 -6.96 18.06
CA PRO A 260 -8.61 -7.22 16.99
C PRO A 260 -8.47 -8.66 16.48
N GLN A 261 -9.59 -9.36 16.37
CA GLN A 261 -9.64 -10.74 15.89
C GLN A 261 -9.83 -10.74 14.36
N LEU A 262 -8.95 -11.42 13.64
CA LEU A 262 -8.98 -11.50 12.18
C LEU A 262 -9.37 -12.92 11.76
N ALA A 263 -10.50 -13.04 11.07
CA ALA A 263 -11.21 -14.32 10.88
C ALA A 263 -10.43 -15.38 10.09
N ARG A 264 -9.46 -14.98 9.26
CA ARG A 264 -8.67 -15.88 8.43
C ARG A 264 -7.18 -15.62 8.63
N LYS A 265 -6.41 -16.69 8.75
CA LYS A 265 -4.94 -16.60 8.74
C LYS A 265 -4.47 -16.20 7.34
N PRO A 266 -3.56 -15.23 7.21
CA PRO A 266 -3.00 -14.89 5.91
C PRO A 266 -2.20 -16.08 5.38
N VAL A 267 -2.25 -16.30 4.07
CA VAL A 267 -1.32 -17.21 3.40
C VAL A 267 -0.37 -16.34 2.63
N LEU A 268 0.78 -16.07 3.26
CA LEU A 268 1.79 -15.20 2.71
C LEU A 268 2.32 -15.81 1.40
N LYS A 269 1.88 -15.27 0.27
CA LYS A 269 2.51 -15.50 -1.04
C LYS A 269 3.57 -14.41 -1.17
N GLY A 270 4.83 -14.82 -1.27
CA GLY A 270 6.00 -13.95 -1.22
C GLY A 270 6.12 -13.02 -2.43
N ASP A 271 7.20 -13.18 -3.19
CA ASP A 271 7.64 -12.23 -4.22
C ASP A 271 6.74 -12.15 -5.48
N ASP A 272 5.63 -12.90 -5.52
CA ASP A 272 4.64 -12.88 -6.62
C ASP A 272 3.99 -11.49 -6.79
N TYR A 273 3.97 -10.69 -5.74
CA TYR A 273 3.48 -9.32 -5.77
C TYR A 273 4.62 -8.36 -5.46
N ILE A 274 5.00 -7.52 -6.44
CA ILE A 274 6.03 -6.49 -6.27
C ILE A 274 5.74 -5.67 -5.00
N HIS A 275 4.49 -5.32 -4.75
CA HIS A 275 4.06 -4.47 -3.64
C HIS A 275 3.93 -5.16 -2.26
N ALA A 276 4.16 -6.46 -2.13
CA ALA A 276 3.86 -7.23 -0.91
C ALA A 276 4.67 -6.82 0.34
N SER A 277 5.94 -6.42 0.16
CA SER A 277 6.89 -6.35 1.27
C SER A 277 7.42 -4.95 1.58
N TYR A 278 7.14 -3.96 0.73
CA TYR A 278 7.90 -2.71 0.75
C TYR A 278 7.06 -1.43 1.00
N LEU A 279 5.74 -1.50 0.90
CA LEU A 279 4.79 -0.43 1.27
C LEU A 279 4.03 -0.85 2.53
N CYS A 280 3.52 0.06 3.36
CA CYS A 280 2.52 -0.31 4.38
C CYS A 280 1.18 -0.58 3.68
N THR A 281 0.87 -1.85 3.44
CA THR A 281 -0.29 -2.29 2.67
C THR A 281 -0.81 -3.65 3.11
N ILE A 282 -1.98 -4.02 2.61
CA ILE A 282 -2.58 -5.35 2.72
C ILE A 282 -2.99 -5.74 1.31
N ILE A 283 -2.59 -6.92 0.85
CA ILE A 283 -3.04 -7.49 -0.43
C ILE A 283 -3.92 -8.69 -0.11
N ALA A 284 -5.12 -8.71 -0.69
CA ALA A 284 -6.09 -9.79 -0.51
C ALA A 284 -6.51 -10.38 -1.85
N GLU A 285 -6.64 -11.71 -1.88
CA GLU A 285 -7.17 -12.47 -2.99
C GLU A 285 -8.57 -13.00 -2.65
N PHE A 286 -9.38 -13.14 -3.69
CA PHE A 286 -10.72 -13.71 -3.65
C PHE A 286 -10.63 -15.04 -4.39
N VAL A 287 -10.34 -16.10 -3.64
CA VAL A 287 -10.35 -17.46 -4.17
C VAL A 287 -11.78 -17.97 -4.09
N GLU A 288 -12.27 -18.67 -5.12
CA GLU A 288 -13.43 -19.56 -4.98
C GLU A 288 -13.18 -20.67 -3.94
#